data_AF-A0A3B4G6U7-F1
#
_entry.id   AF-A0A3B4G6U7-F1
#
_cell.length_a   1.000
_cell.length_b   1.000
_cell.length_c   1.000
_cell.angle_alpha   90.00
_cell.angle_beta   90.00
_cell.angle_gamma   90.00
#
_symmetry.space_group_name_H-M   'P 1'
#
loop_
_entity.id
_entity.type
_entity.pdbx_description
1 polymer ?
#
loop_
_entity_poly.entity_id
_entity_poly.type
_entity_poly.pdbx_seq_one_letter_code
_entity_poly.pdbx_strand_id
1 'polypeptide(L)'
;VWCGVQGLVGETHRKDNLGHWLICVLKVENTFLFLCNVYGYNKLSHKYSTNNFIVGGDFNIVCDEWLDRSLSKIQSHHINSFLHIFCLEFNLIDPWRLANQLHQPFSWFKLDRSTIVILKRPKVHI
;
A
#
# COMPACT_ATOMS: atom_id res chain seq x y z
N VAL A 1 -4.71 22.66 -13.41
CA VAL A 1 -3.72 22.97 -14.46
C VAL A 1 -2.90 21.71 -14.75
N TRP A 2 -3.33 20.93 -15.74
CA TRP A 2 -2.44 20.02 -16.45
C TRP A 2 -1.78 20.87 -17.52
N CYS A 3 -0.53 21.26 -17.30
CA CYS A 3 0.27 21.90 -18.34
C CYS A 3 1.33 20.90 -18.78
N GLY A 4 1.18 20.43 -20.02
CA GLY A 4 2.18 19.72 -20.79
C GLY A 4 2.41 18.26 -20.39
N VAL A 5 1.96 17.33 -21.24
CA VAL A 5 2.92 16.49 -21.98
C VAL A 5 2.30 16.11 -23.33
N GLN A 6 2.53 16.96 -24.35
CA GLN A 6 2.61 16.47 -25.71
C GLN A 6 3.86 15.57 -25.79
N GLY A 7 3.68 14.30 -26.14
CA GLY A 7 4.79 13.36 -26.40
C GLY A 7 5.26 12.55 -25.19
N LEU A 8 4.46 11.61 -24.69
CA LEU A 8 4.93 10.57 -23.75
C LEU A 8 5.33 9.30 -24.52
N VAL A 9 6.57 9.32 -25.02
CA VAL A 9 7.42 8.12 -25.08
C VAL A 9 8.37 8.29 -23.89
N GLY A 10 8.02 7.72 -22.74
CA GLY A 10 8.88 7.80 -21.55
C GLY A 10 8.11 7.64 -20.25
N GLU A 11 8.56 6.70 -19.43
CA GLU A 11 8.14 6.53 -18.04
C GLU A 11 8.34 7.85 -17.28
N THR A 12 7.31 8.30 -16.55
CA THR A 12 7.44 9.47 -15.68
C THR A 12 7.28 9.04 -14.23
N HIS A 13 8.15 9.54 -13.35
CA HIS A 13 8.11 9.21 -11.93
C HIS A 13 8.09 10.45 -11.05
N ARG A 14 7.54 10.31 -9.84
CA ARG A 14 7.53 11.31 -8.77
C ARG A 14 7.85 10.62 -7.46
N LYS A 15 8.61 11.29 -6.59
CA LYS A 15 8.98 10.77 -5.27
C LYS A 15 8.97 11.88 -4.25
N ASP A 16 8.92 11.54 -2.96
CA ASP A 16 9.28 12.50 -1.94
C ASP A 16 10.79 12.62 -1.76
N ASN A 17 11.21 13.71 -1.11
CA ASN A 17 12.63 13.99 -0.84
C ASN A 17 13.20 13.10 0.28
N LEU A 18 12.33 12.46 1.07
CA LEU A 18 12.70 11.68 2.23
C LEU A 18 12.72 10.17 1.95
N GLY A 19 12.27 9.74 0.76
CA GLY A 19 12.31 8.34 0.35
C GLY A 19 11.17 7.47 0.92
N HIS A 20 10.08 8.08 1.38
CA HIS A 20 8.91 7.35 1.85
C HIS A 20 7.99 6.91 0.73
N TRP A 21 8.02 7.55 -0.45
CA TRP A 21 7.20 7.07 -1.57
C TRP A 21 7.78 7.41 -2.95
N LEU A 22 7.45 6.56 -3.91
CA LEU A 22 7.75 6.70 -5.33
C LEU A 22 6.52 6.28 -6.14
N ILE A 23 6.03 7.16 -6.99
CA ILE A 23 4.97 6.89 -7.97
C ILE A 23 5.61 6.85 -9.36
N CYS A 24 5.36 5.78 -10.10
CA CYS A 24 5.70 5.66 -11.52
C CYS A 24 4.40 5.60 -12.34
N VAL A 25 4.37 6.32 -13.46
CA VAL A 25 3.29 6.26 -14.44
C VAL A 25 3.78 5.48 -15.66
N LEU A 26 3.17 4.33 -15.88
CA LEU A 26 3.44 3.43 -16.99
C LEU A 26 2.33 3.57 -18.02
N LYS A 27 2.69 3.64 -19.30
CA LYS A 27 1.74 3.50 -20.39
C LYS A 27 1.73 2.04 -20.81
N VAL A 28 0.61 1.37 -20.61
CA VAL A 28 0.38 -0.01 -21.04
C VAL A 28 -0.74 0.02 -22.07
N GLU A 29 -0.40 -0.30 -23.32
CA GLU A 29 -1.30 -0.18 -24.47
C GLU A 29 -1.92 1.24 -24.57
N ASN A 30 -3.24 1.35 -24.43
CA ASN A 30 -4.01 2.60 -24.46
C ASN A 30 -4.37 3.13 -23.07
N THR A 31 -3.77 2.58 -22.02
CA THR A 31 -4.10 2.89 -20.63
C THR A 31 -2.87 3.38 -19.86
N PHE A 32 -3.10 4.26 -18.88
CA PHE A 32 -2.08 4.63 -17.90
C PHE A 32 -2.28 3.84 -16.60
N LEU A 33 -1.23 3.16 -16.18
CA LEU A 33 -1.12 2.47 -14.91
C LEU A 33 -0.22 3.28 -13.98
N PHE A 34 -0.66 3.48 -12.75
CA PHE A 34 0.08 4.22 -11.75
C PHE A 34 0.50 3.24 -10.66
N LEU A 35 1.82 3.08 -10.49
CA LEU A 35 2.41 2.25 -9.45
C LEU A 35 2.99 3.13 -8.36
N CYS A 36 2.49 2.98 -7.13
CA CYS A 36 2.97 3.69 -5.96
C CYS A 36 3.64 2.70 -5.00
N ASN A 37 4.95 2.86 -4.79
CA ASN A 37 5.68 2.16 -3.74
C ASN A 37 5.79 3.08 -2.50
N VAL A 38 5.45 2.55 -1.34
CA VAL A 38 5.45 3.26 -0.06
C VAL A 38 6.42 2.59 0.92
N TYR A 39 7.13 3.38 1.71
CA TYR A 39 7.96 2.95 2.83
C TYR A 39 7.65 3.80 4.06
N GLY A 40 7.02 3.18 5.05
CA GLY A 40 6.45 3.85 6.20
C GLY A 40 5.18 4.61 5.88
N TYR A 41 4.57 5.14 6.92
CA TYR A 41 3.39 5.97 6.82
C TYR A 41 3.74 7.35 6.25
N ASN A 42 3.06 7.80 5.19
CA ASN A 42 3.14 9.19 4.75
C ASN A 42 1.80 9.67 4.15
N LYS A 43 1.55 10.98 4.23
CA LYS A 43 0.37 11.61 3.63
C LYS A 43 0.56 11.71 2.12
N LEU A 44 0.07 10.71 1.38
CA LEU A 44 -0.12 10.84 -0.06
C LEU A 44 -1.26 11.83 -0.32
N SER A 45 -0.96 12.97 -0.96
CA SER A 45 -1.99 13.96 -1.30
C SER A 45 -2.83 13.48 -2.51
N HIS A 46 -4.15 13.72 -2.49
CA HIS A 46 -5.20 13.36 -3.46
C HIS A 46 -5.03 13.92 -4.89
N LYS A 47 -3.82 13.97 -5.42
CA LYS A 47 -3.52 14.61 -6.71
C LYS A 47 -3.78 13.71 -7.91
N TYR A 48 -4.10 12.43 -7.70
CA TYR A 48 -4.28 11.45 -8.77
C TYR A 48 -5.67 10.83 -8.68
N SER A 49 -6.61 11.35 -9.46
CA SER A 49 -7.91 10.72 -9.69
C SER A 49 -7.76 9.78 -10.89
N THR A 50 -7.51 8.51 -10.62
CA THR A 50 -7.36 7.46 -11.64
C THR A 50 -7.84 6.13 -11.06
N ASN A 51 -8.50 5.33 -11.90
CA ASN A 51 -9.00 4.02 -11.50
C ASN A 51 -7.94 2.91 -11.62
N ASN A 52 -6.76 3.23 -12.19
CA ASN A 52 -5.67 2.28 -12.39
C ASN A 52 -4.50 2.59 -11.45
N PHE A 53 -4.79 2.63 -10.16
CA PHE A 53 -3.82 2.93 -9.10
C PHE A 53 -3.50 1.68 -8.31
N ILE A 54 -2.23 1.27 -8.33
CA ILE A 54 -1.72 0.17 -7.51
C ILE A 54 -0.80 0.77 -6.47
N VAL A 55 -1.12 0.57 -5.20
CA VAL A 55 -0.29 0.98 -4.07
C VAL A 55 0.23 -0.25 -3.37
N GLY A 56 1.54 -0.30 -3.16
CA GLY A 56 2.21 -1.38 -2.47
C GLY A 56 3.44 -0.89 -1.72
N GLY A 57 4.17 -1.84 -1.16
CA GLY A 57 5.35 -1.59 -0.36
C GLY A 57 5.11 -1.89 1.11
N ASP A 58 5.78 -1.13 1.95
CA ASP A 58 5.89 -1.37 3.37
C ASP A 58 5.24 -0.22 4.14
N PHE A 59 3.99 -0.40 4.53
CA PHE A 59 3.23 0.62 5.23
C PHE A 59 3.69 0.82 6.69
N ASN A 60 4.42 -0.14 7.26
CA ASN A 60 4.79 -0.19 8.67
C ASN A 60 3.60 -0.14 9.66
N ILE A 61 2.40 -0.47 9.18
CA ILE A 61 1.14 -0.55 9.93
C ILE A 61 0.32 -1.72 9.39
N VAL A 62 -0.66 -2.17 10.19
CA VAL A 62 -1.52 -3.32 9.85
C VAL A 62 -2.97 -2.85 9.63
N CYS A 63 -3.74 -3.54 8.79
CA CYS A 63 -5.12 -3.17 8.53
C CYS A 63 -6.04 -3.56 9.69
N ASP A 64 -5.88 -4.78 10.21
CA ASP A 64 -6.66 -5.28 11.33
C ASP A 64 -5.75 -5.71 12.48
N GLU A 65 -5.73 -4.92 13.55
CA GLU A 65 -4.83 -5.14 14.68
C GLU A 65 -5.02 -6.49 15.39
N TRP A 66 -6.18 -7.14 15.26
CA TRP A 66 -6.43 -8.47 15.82
C TRP A 66 -5.98 -9.59 14.90
N LEU A 67 -6.38 -9.51 13.63
CA LEU A 67 -6.13 -10.56 12.65
C LEU A 67 -4.72 -10.50 12.06
N ASP A 68 -4.17 -9.29 11.95
CA ASP A 68 -2.90 -8.99 11.28
C ASP A 68 -1.71 -8.84 12.25
N ARG A 69 -1.82 -9.29 13.50
CA ARG A 69 -0.69 -9.32 14.43
C ARG A 69 -0.61 -10.62 15.17
N SER A 70 0.61 -11.11 15.37
CA SER A 70 0.83 -12.15 16.36
C SER A 70 0.73 -11.55 17.76
N LEU A 71 0.11 -12.29 18.68
CA LEU A 71 -0.07 -11.89 20.07
C LEU A 71 -0.76 -10.52 20.19
N SER A 72 -1.83 -10.31 19.43
CA SER A 72 -2.63 -9.09 19.54
C SER A 72 -3.13 -8.92 20.98
N LYS A 73 -3.02 -7.69 21.50
CA LYS A 73 -3.63 -7.31 22.79
C LYS A 73 -5.15 -7.15 22.68
N ILE A 74 -5.67 -7.13 21.46
CA ILE A 74 -7.07 -6.94 21.14
C ILE A 74 -7.69 -8.32 20.90
N GLN A 75 -8.96 -8.50 21.28
CA GLN A 75 -9.64 -9.80 21.25
C GLN A 75 -10.61 -9.96 20.07
N SER A 76 -10.79 -8.92 19.26
CA SER A 76 -11.71 -8.88 18.12
C SER A 76 -11.18 -7.97 17.04
N HIS A 77 -11.70 -8.11 15.82
CA HIS A 77 -11.41 -7.24 14.68
C HIS A 77 -11.31 -5.76 15.10
N HIS A 78 -10.17 -5.16 14.82
CA HIS A 78 -9.93 -3.75 15.11
C HIS A 78 -9.23 -3.12 13.92
N ILE A 79 -10.05 -2.53 13.05
CA ILE A 79 -9.60 -1.93 11.80
C ILE A 79 -8.88 -0.61 12.08
N ASN A 80 -7.68 -0.47 11.52
CA ASN A 80 -6.92 0.76 11.57
C ASN A 80 -7.65 1.85 10.76
N SER A 81 -8.22 2.82 11.47
CA SER A 81 -9.07 3.88 10.87
C SER A 81 -8.32 4.69 9.81
N PHE A 82 -7.03 4.91 10.00
CA PHE A 82 -6.22 5.63 9.02
C PHE A 82 -6.11 4.85 7.71
N LEU A 83 -5.69 3.58 7.75
CA LEU A 83 -5.61 2.75 6.54
C LEU A 83 -6.97 2.59 5.87
N HIS A 84 -8.02 2.47 6.67
CA HIS A 84 -9.37 2.37 6.15
C HIS A 84 -9.76 3.64 5.36
N ILE A 85 -9.56 4.82 5.94
CA ILE A 85 -9.82 6.10 5.25
C ILE A 85 -8.95 6.22 4.01
N PHE A 86 -7.66 5.92 4.10
CA PHE A 86 -6.75 5.94 2.96
C PHE A 86 -7.26 5.04 1.83
N CYS A 87 -7.66 3.80 2.13
CA CYS A 87 -8.22 2.91 1.12
C CYS A 87 -9.53 3.46 0.51
N LEU A 88 -10.42 4.04 1.32
CA LEU A 88 -11.65 4.64 0.82
C LEU A 88 -11.39 5.85 -0.11
N GLU A 89 -10.47 6.73 0.28
CA GLU A 89 -10.14 7.95 -0.49
C GLU A 89 -9.55 7.63 -1.87
N PHE A 90 -8.79 6.54 -1.97
CA PHE A 90 -8.18 6.10 -3.21
C PHE A 90 -8.92 4.94 -3.89
N ASN A 91 -10.11 4.57 -3.39
CA ASN A 91 -10.89 3.42 -3.87
C ASN A 91 -10.06 2.13 -3.98
N LEU A 92 -9.21 1.88 -2.98
CA LEU A 92 -8.31 0.74 -2.93
C LEU A 92 -8.97 -0.43 -2.22
N ILE A 93 -8.65 -1.62 -2.74
CA ILE A 93 -8.96 -2.89 -2.09
C ILE A 93 -7.66 -3.59 -1.72
N ASP A 94 -7.72 -4.39 -0.67
CA ASP A 94 -6.65 -5.33 -0.34
C ASP A 94 -6.93 -6.68 -1.03
N PRO A 95 -6.30 -6.97 -2.18
CA PRO A 95 -6.59 -8.20 -2.93
C PRO A 95 -6.23 -9.45 -2.12
N TRP A 96 -5.20 -9.39 -1.27
CA TRP A 96 -4.78 -10.55 -0.50
C TRP A 96 -5.81 -10.89 0.58
N ARG A 97 -6.29 -9.90 1.35
CA ARG A 97 -7.30 -10.14 2.40
C ARG A 97 -8.66 -10.55 1.83
N LEU A 98 -9.02 -10.05 0.65
CA LEU A 98 -10.22 -10.51 -0.07
C LEU A 98 -10.14 -12.01 -0.39
N ALA A 99 -8.99 -12.48 -0.87
CA ALA A 99 -8.78 -13.89 -1.20
C ALA A 99 -8.55 -14.78 0.05
N ASN A 100 -8.11 -14.21 1.18
CA ASN A 100 -7.66 -14.95 2.36
C ASN A 100 -8.26 -14.35 3.65
N GLN A 101 -9.59 -14.37 3.77
CA GLN A 101 -10.31 -13.60 4.80
C GLN A 101 -9.87 -13.88 6.24
N LEU A 102 -9.55 -15.13 6.59
CA LEU A 102 -9.21 -15.54 7.96
C LEU A 102 -7.77 -16.06 8.13
N HIS A 103 -6.98 -16.13 7.05
CA HIS A 103 -5.61 -16.61 7.15
C HIS A 103 -4.72 -15.57 7.83
N GLN A 104 -3.69 -16.05 8.53
CA GLN A 104 -2.72 -15.21 9.25
C GLN A 104 -1.26 -15.50 8.81
N PRO A 105 -0.90 -15.41 7.52
CA PRO A 105 0.50 -15.48 7.12
C PRO A 105 1.21 -14.17 7.44
N PHE A 106 2.45 -14.27 7.91
CA PHE A 106 3.27 -13.12 8.27
C PHE A 106 4.45 -12.90 7.34
N SER A 107 4.88 -11.65 7.30
CA SER A 107 5.81 -11.16 6.27
C SER A 107 6.84 -10.15 6.80
N TRP A 108 6.77 -9.82 8.08
CA TRP A 108 7.90 -9.29 8.85
C TRP A 108 7.98 -10.01 10.20
N PHE A 109 9.21 -10.29 10.62
CA PHE A 109 9.50 -11.00 11.87
C PHE A 109 10.62 -10.25 12.60
N LYS A 110 10.46 -10.05 13.91
CA LYS A 110 11.54 -9.55 14.76
C LYS A 110 12.54 -10.67 15.03
N LEU A 111 13.82 -10.45 14.75
CA LEU A 111 14.89 -11.35 15.18
C LEU A 111 15.26 -11.08 16.65
N ASP A 112 14.41 -11.50 17.60
CA ASP A 112 14.81 -11.79 18.99
C ASP A 112 13.90 -12.88 19.60
N ARG A 113 14.33 -13.51 20.71
CA ARG A 113 13.69 -14.69 21.33
C ARG A 113 12.30 -14.42 21.97
N SER A 114 11.74 -13.23 21.78
CA SER A 114 10.42 -12.82 22.29
C SER A 114 9.60 -12.26 21.12
N THR A 115 9.09 -13.17 20.30
CA THR A 115 8.54 -12.88 18.98
C THR A 115 7.34 -11.93 19.03
N ILE A 116 7.56 -10.65 18.70
CA ILE A 116 6.50 -9.75 18.24
C ILE A 116 6.52 -9.81 16.72
N VAL A 117 5.47 -10.39 16.12
CA VAL A 117 5.30 -10.45 14.66
C VAL A 117 4.37 -9.31 14.24
N ILE A 118 4.90 -8.42 13.40
CA ILE A 118 4.16 -7.31 12.78
C ILE A 118 4.08 -7.61 11.29
N LEU A 119 2.91 -7.50 10.65
CA LEU A 119 2.77 -7.74 9.21
C LEU A 119 3.41 -6.64 8.35
N LYS A 120 4.06 -7.06 7.25
CA LYS A 120 4.45 -6.25 6.08
C LYS A 120 4.31 -7.07 4.80
N ARG A 121 3.10 -7.13 4.24
CA ARG A 121 2.54 -8.17 3.33
C ARG A 121 3.50 -8.80 2.29
N PRO A 122 3.25 -10.04 1.85
CA PRO A 122 4.00 -10.64 0.75
C PRO A 122 3.96 -9.74 -0.49
N LYS A 123 5.10 -9.61 -1.16
CA LYS A 123 5.20 -8.93 -2.46
C LYS A 123 4.20 -9.57 -3.42
N VAL A 124 3.17 -8.83 -3.81
CA VAL A 124 2.30 -9.26 -4.92
C VAL A 124 3.16 -9.12 -6.18
N HIS A 125 3.50 -10.25 -6.79
CA HIS A 125 3.97 -10.27 -8.17
C HIS A 125 2.73 -10.11 -9.05
N ILE A 126 2.57 -8.90 -9.61
CA ILE A 126 1.64 -8.62 -10.71
C ILE A 126 2.46 -8.67 -11.99
#